data_AF-A0A453MCA5-F1
#
_entry.id   AF-A0A453MCA5-F1
#
_cell.length_a   1.000
_cell.length_b   1.000
_cell.length_c   1.000
_cell.angle_alpha   90.00
_cell.angle_beta   90.00
_cell.angle_gamma   90.00
#
_symmetry.space_group_name_H-M   'P 1'
#
loop_
_entity.id
_entity.type
_entity.pdbx_description
1 polymer ?
#
loop_
_entity_poly.entity_id
_entity_poly.type
_entity_poly.pdbx_seq_one_letter_code
_entity_poly.pdbx_strand_id
1 'polypeptide(L)'
;SDSKDLQQQSKALDKLTDHVEDRQLDSSRVQSAMAALASSKEADWNAMRLREKELAAVKINPTDVEIIANELELDKKIAERTLREHKGDAVAAVRFLLR
;
A
#
# COMPACT_ATOMS: atom_id res chain seq x y z
N SER A 1 10.80 -31.28 -37.64
CA SER A 1 9.95 -30.07 -37.59
C SER A 1 10.64 -28.90 -36.89
N ASP A 2 11.80 -29.14 -36.30
CA ASP A 2 12.50 -28.30 -35.33
C ASP A 2 13.13 -27.03 -35.92
N SER A 3 13.42 -26.99 -37.22
CA SER A 3 14.03 -25.83 -37.87
C SER A 3 13.04 -24.66 -38.05
N LYS A 4 11.74 -24.94 -38.16
CA LYS A 4 10.70 -23.91 -38.24
C LYS A 4 10.43 -23.28 -36.88
N ASP A 5 10.47 -24.08 -35.82
CA ASP A 5 10.29 -23.61 -34.44
C ASP A 5 11.46 -22.72 -33.99
N LEU A 6 12.70 -23.08 -34.36
CA LEU A 6 13.88 -22.24 -34.07
C LEU A 6 13.84 -20.88 -34.77
N GLN A 7 13.38 -20.84 -36.03
CA GLN A 7 13.23 -19.59 -36.80
C GLN A 7 12.07 -18.73 -36.30
N GLN A 8 10.98 -19.35 -35.81
CA GLN A 8 9.89 -18.60 -35.18
C GLN A 8 10.32 -18.03 -33.82
N GLN A 9 11.10 -18.78 -33.04
CA GLN A 9 11.68 -18.27 -31.79
C GLN A 9 12.68 -17.13 -32.05
N SER A 10 13.55 -17.22 -33.05
CA SER A 10 14.49 -16.12 -33.36
C SER A 10 13.75 -14.86 -33.76
N LYS A 11 12.71 -14.97 -34.59
CA LYS A 11 11.88 -13.82 -35.02
C LYS A 11 11.06 -13.21 -33.88
N ALA A 12 10.64 -14.03 -32.91
CA ALA A 12 9.95 -13.54 -31.71
C ALA A 12 10.91 -12.76 -30.79
N LEU A 13 12.17 -13.21 -30.68
CA LEU A 13 13.21 -12.51 -29.93
C LEU A 13 13.64 -11.20 -30.61
N ASP A 14 13.79 -11.19 -31.94
CA ASP A 14 14.12 -9.97 -32.71
C ASP A 14 13.05 -8.87 -32.55
N LYS A 15 11.76 -9.25 -32.47
CA LYS A 15 10.67 -8.30 -32.19
C LYS A 15 10.65 -7.80 -30.74
N LEU A 16 11.13 -8.60 -29.80
CA LEU A 16 11.16 -8.22 -28.37
C LEU A 16 12.29 -7.22 -28.09
N THR A 17 13.33 -7.21 -28.93
CA THR A 17 14.44 -6.25 -28.90
C THR A 17 14.27 -5.08 -29.86
N ASP A 18 13.09 -4.92 -30.48
CA ASP A 18 12.81 -3.80 -31.36
C ASP A 18 13.03 -2.50 -30.58
N HIS A 19 14.07 -1.77 -30.97
CA HIS A 19 14.51 -0.57 -30.29
C HIS A 19 13.50 0.54 -30.58
N VAL A 20 12.61 0.78 -29.63
CA VAL A 20 11.66 1.89 -29.69
C VAL A 20 12.44 3.18 -29.41
N GLU A 21 12.56 4.05 -30.42
CA GLU A 21 13.02 5.43 -30.19
C GLU A 21 12.09 6.12 -29.18
N ASP A 22 12.68 6.77 -28.18
CA ASP A 22 11.92 7.51 -27.16
C ASP A 22 11.00 8.52 -27.85
N ARG A 23 9.70 8.22 -27.81
CA ARG A 23 8.67 9.08 -28.39
C ARG A 23 8.75 10.42 -27.66
N GLN A 24 9.07 11.49 -28.37
CA GLN A 24 9.25 12.81 -27.79
C GLN A 24 7.91 13.29 -27.20
N LEU A 25 7.75 13.08 -25.89
CA LEU A 25 6.57 13.50 -25.14
C LEU A 25 6.61 15.02 -24.96
N ASP A 26 5.44 15.66 -24.98
CA ASP A 26 5.30 17.09 -24.69
C ASP A 26 5.77 17.36 -23.25
N SER A 27 7.01 17.85 -23.11
CA SER A 27 7.69 18.06 -21.84
C SER A 27 6.86 18.93 -20.87
N SER A 28 6.06 19.87 -21.40
CA SER A 28 5.22 20.75 -20.58
C SER A 28 4.06 20.00 -19.93
N ARG A 29 3.46 19.04 -20.65
CA ARG A 29 2.40 18.16 -20.15
C ARG A 29 2.96 17.16 -19.14
N VAL A 30 4.16 16.61 -19.41
CA VAL A 30 4.84 15.71 -18.48
C VAL A 30 5.18 16.43 -17.17
N GLN A 31 5.75 17.63 -17.24
CA GLN A 31 6.04 18.43 -16.04
C GLN A 31 4.79 18.73 -15.22
N SER A 32 3.69 19.11 -15.89
CA SER A 32 2.42 19.41 -15.23
C SER A 32 1.80 18.18 -14.57
N ALA A 33 1.82 17.04 -15.25
CA ALA A 33 1.34 15.77 -14.69
C ALA A 33 2.20 15.31 -13.51
N MET A 34 3.54 15.43 -13.60
CA MET A 34 4.46 15.10 -12.51
C MET A 34 4.27 16.00 -11.30
N ALA A 35 4.03 17.31 -11.51
CA ALA A 35 3.72 18.24 -10.43
C ALA A 35 2.39 17.88 -9.74
N ALA A 36 1.36 17.52 -10.51
CA ALA A 36 0.08 17.07 -9.96
C ALA A 36 0.22 15.77 -9.14
N LEU A 37 1.01 14.80 -9.64
CA LEU A 37 1.30 13.55 -8.93
C LEU A 37 2.11 13.81 -7.65
N ALA A 38 3.10 14.70 -7.70
CA ALA A 38 3.89 15.07 -6.52
C ALA A 38 3.02 15.73 -5.44
N SER A 39 2.16 16.67 -5.84
CA SER A 39 1.22 17.35 -4.95
C SER A 39 0.21 16.37 -4.32
N SER A 40 -0.38 15.47 -5.11
CA SER A 40 -1.29 14.43 -4.60
C SER A 40 -0.58 13.52 -3.61
N LYS A 41 0.64 13.08 -3.95
CA LYS A 41 1.45 12.24 -3.06
C LYS A 41 1.73 12.95 -1.74
N GLU A 42 2.14 14.21 -1.77
CA GLU A 42 2.40 14.99 -0.56
C GLU A 42 1.14 15.17 0.31
N ALA A 43 -0.02 15.39 -0.31
CA ALA A 43 -1.30 15.45 0.40
C ALA A 43 -1.62 14.11 1.10
N ASP A 44 -1.44 12.98 0.40
CA ASP A 44 -1.67 11.65 0.95
C ASP A 44 -0.72 11.34 2.12
N TRP A 45 0.57 11.66 1.98
CA TRP A 45 1.55 11.49 3.07
C TRP A 45 1.19 12.33 4.30
N ASN A 46 0.77 13.58 4.09
CA ASN A 46 0.36 14.45 5.18
C ASN A 46 -0.91 13.93 5.88
N ALA A 47 -1.89 13.45 5.12
CA ALA A 47 -3.11 12.86 5.67
C ALA A 47 -2.81 11.58 6.48
N MET A 48 -1.98 10.68 5.95
CA MET A 48 -1.54 9.48 6.67
C MET A 48 -0.82 9.84 7.96
N ARG A 49 0.12 10.80 7.91
CA ARG A 49 0.87 11.25 9.08
C ARG A 49 -0.05 11.84 10.16
N LEU A 50 -1.05 12.61 9.76
CA LEU A 50 -2.00 13.20 10.71
C LEU A 50 -2.85 12.11 11.37
N ARG A 51 -3.37 11.15 10.58
CA ARG A 51 -4.14 10.01 11.10
C ARG A 51 -3.33 9.16 12.08
N GLU A 52 -2.08 8.85 11.75
CA GLU A 52 -1.20 8.08 12.65
C GLU A 52 -0.90 8.87 13.95
N LYS A 53 -0.72 10.19 13.86
CA LYS A 53 -0.54 11.05 15.04
C LYS A 53 -1.79 11.05 15.93
N GLU A 54 -2.98 11.12 15.35
CA GLU A 54 -4.24 11.07 16.09
C GLU A 54 -4.42 9.72 16.78
N LEU A 55 -4.17 8.60 16.08
CA LEU A 55 -4.22 7.26 16.66
C LEU A 55 -3.21 7.11 17.80
N ALA A 56 -1.97 7.57 17.63
CA ALA A 56 -0.94 7.49 18.66
C ALA A 56 -1.29 8.29 19.93
N ALA A 57 -2.12 9.33 19.83
CA ALA A 57 -2.59 10.11 20.98
C ALA A 57 -3.69 9.40 21.79
N VAL A 58 -4.32 8.35 21.24
CA VAL A 58 -5.34 7.57 21.94
C VAL A 58 -4.68 6.75 23.06
N LYS A 59 -5.06 7.05 24.31
CA LYS A 59 -4.67 6.24 25.47
C LYS A 59 -5.42 4.91 25.43
N ILE A 60 -4.67 3.82 25.52
CA ILE A 60 -5.19 2.45 25.54
C ILE A 60 -4.61 1.72 26.74
N ASN A 61 -5.30 0.69 27.22
CA ASN A 61 -4.79 -0.18 28.27
C ASN A 61 -3.92 -1.30 27.66
N PRO A 62 -2.65 -1.45 28.07
CA PRO A 62 -1.79 -2.51 27.55
C PRO A 62 -2.33 -3.92 27.83
N THR A 63 -3.07 -4.09 28.94
CA THR A 63 -3.70 -5.39 29.28
C THR A 63 -4.72 -5.80 28.23
N ASP A 64 -5.51 -4.85 27.72
CA ASP A 64 -6.52 -5.13 26.70
C ASP A 64 -5.86 -5.53 25.38
N VAL A 65 -4.71 -4.94 25.04
CA VAL A 65 -3.90 -5.34 23.87
C VAL A 65 -3.45 -6.80 24.01
N GLU A 66 -2.98 -7.20 25.19
CA GLU A 66 -2.52 -8.57 25.42
C GLU A 66 -3.65 -9.59 25.41
N ILE A 67 -4.78 -9.29 26.04
CA ILE A 67 -5.96 -10.16 26.03
C ILE A 67 -6.45 -10.36 24.59
N ILE A 68 -6.61 -9.27 23.82
CA ILE A 68 -7.10 -9.37 22.44
C ILE A 68 -6.11 -10.14 21.56
N ALA A 69 -4.81 -9.86 21.68
CA ALA A 69 -3.79 -10.54 20.88
C ALA A 69 -3.72 -12.04 21.18
N ASN A 70 -3.82 -12.42 22.45
CA ASN A 70 -3.76 -13.83 22.86
C ASN A 70 -5.05 -14.58 22.49
N GLU A 71 -6.22 -14.04 22.83
CA GLU A 71 -7.47 -14.81 22.69
C GLU A 71 -7.95 -14.92 21.24
N LEU A 72 -7.55 -13.97 20.38
CA LEU A 72 -7.84 -14.01 18.94
C LEU A 72 -6.64 -14.46 18.10
N GLU A 73 -5.53 -14.84 18.72
CA GLU A 73 -4.29 -15.23 18.05
C GLU A 73 -3.81 -14.20 17.00
N LEU A 74 -3.85 -12.91 17.37
CA LEU A 74 -3.49 -11.79 16.49
C LEU A 74 -2.10 -11.23 16.83
N ASP A 75 -1.45 -10.64 15.83
CA ASP A 75 -0.26 -9.82 16.06
C ASP A 75 -0.61 -8.63 16.99
N LYS A 76 0.23 -8.38 18.00
CA LYS A 76 0.01 -7.30 18.99
C LYS A 76 -0.20 -5.94 18.33
N LYS A 77 0.43 -5.65 17.18
CA LYS A 77 0.26 -4.39 16.44
C LYS A 77 -1.14 -4.25 15.86
N ILE A 78 -1.76 -5.36 15.44
CA ILE A 78 -3.14 -5.35 14.94
C ILE A 78 -4.08 -5.05 16.11
N ALA A 79 -3.93 -5.76 17.24
CA ALA A 79 -4.74 -5.51 18.44
C ALA A 79 -4.61 -4.06 18.94
N GLU A 80 -3.38 -3.54 19.03
CA GLU A 80 -3.08 -2.17 19.44
C GLU A 80 -3.72 -1.13 18.50
N ARG A 81 -3.59 -1.34 17.18
CA ARG A 81 -4.17 -0.46 16.17
C ARG A 81 -5.69 -0.45 16.24
N THR A 82 -6.33 -1.61 16.32
CA THR A 82 -7.79 -1.71 16.40
C THR A 82 -8.29 -1.04 17.69
N LEU A 83 -7.61 -1.22 18.83
CA LEU A 83 -7.97 -0.50 20.06
C LEU A 83 -7.89 1.02 19.89
N ARG A 84 -6.84 1.54 19.24
CA ARG A 84 -6.72 2.99 18.97
C ARG A 84 -7.81 3.51 18.04
N GLU A 85 -8.12 2.77 16.97
CA GLU A 85 -9.19 3.10 16.02
C GLU A 85 -10.56 3.12 16.72
N HIS A 86 -10.75 2.29 17.74
CA HIS A 86 -11.94 2.23 18.59
C HIS A 86 -11.82 3.03 19.90
N LYS A 87 -10.92 4.01 19.97
CA LYS A 87 -10.77 4.96 21.11
C LYS A 87 -10.53 4.28 22.47
N GLY A 88 -9.94 3.08 22.46
CA GLY A 88 -9.68 2.28 23.65
C GLY A 88 -10.86 1.44 24.14
N ASP A 89 -11.99 1.42 23.44
CA ASP A 89 -13.13 0.56 23.78
C ASP A 89 -12.85 -0.89 23.34
N ALA A 90 -12.43 -1.72 24.28
CA ALA A 90 -12.11 -3.13 24.04
C ALA A 90 -13.33 -3.93 23.55
N VAL A 91 -14.54 -3.63 24.00
CA VAL A 91 -15.75 -4.34 23.58
C VAL A 91 -16.07 -4.00 22.13
N ALA A 92 -16.00 -2.73 21.75
CA ALA A 92 -16.20 -2.29 20.38
C ALA A 92 -15.12 -2.87 19.43
N ALA A 93 -13.85 -2.86 19.87
CA ALA A 93 -12.74 -3.43 19.12
C ALA A 93 -12.90 -4.94 18.87
N VAL A 94 -13.20 -5.72 19.92
CA VAL A 94 -13.43 -7.17 19.79
C VAL A 94 -14.64 -7.47 18.90
N ARG A 95 -15.74 -6.71 19.05
CA ARG A 95 -16.91 -6.85 18.17
C ARG A 95 -16.61 -6.51 16.71
N PHE A 96 -15.64 -5.65 16.44
CA PHE A 96 -15.20 -5.35 15.08
C PHE A 96 -14.37 -6.50 14.49
N LEU A 97 -13.49 -7.11 15.28
CA LEU A 97 -12.62 -8.21 14.86
C LEU A 97 -13.36 -9.53 14.60
N LEU A 98 -14.53 -9.72 15.21
CA LEU A 98 -15.34 -10.94 15.10
C LEU A 98 -16.47 -10.87 14.06
N ARG A 99 -16.51 -9.80 13.25
CA ARG A 99 -17.54 -9.61 12.21
C ARG A 99 -17.15 -10.22 10.88
#